data_AF-A0A2D6MTC1-F1
#
_entry.id   AF-A0A2D6MTC1-F1
#
_cell.length_a   1.000
_cell.length_b   1.000
_cell.length_c   1.000
_cell.angle_alpha   90.00
_cell.angle_beta   90.00
_cell.angle_gamma   90.00
#
_symmetry.space_group_name_H-M   'P 1'
#
loop_
_entity.id
_entity.type
_entity.pdbx_description
1 polymer ?
#
loop_
_entity_poly.entity_id
_entity_poly.type
_entity_poly.pdbx_seq_one_letter_code
_entity_poly.pdbx_strand_id
1 'polypeptide(L)'
;MAGARARGDPESRREPSTLQDDDARSDSMHTRGVLLGTGTPNAEPDRAGPAAAVVSGSRSYLVDFGPGVVRRAMGALQRGVLELARFEERF
;
A
#
# COMPACT_ATOMS: atom_id res chain seq x y z
N MET A 1 -31.24 -16.40 -64.51
CA MET A 1 -30.27 -15.97 -63.49
C MET A 1 -30.61 -16.71 -62.20
N ALA A 2 -29.80 -17.71 -61.83
CA ALA A 2 -29.82 -18.45 -60.56
C ALA A 2 -29.54 -17.49 -59.37
N GLY A 3 -29.78 -17.75 -58.09
CA GLY A 3 -29.96 -18.96 -57.29
C GLY A 3 -29.50 -18.60 -55.86
N ALA A 4 -30.11 -19.20 -54.84
CA ALA A 4 -30.14 -18.73 -53.44
C ALA A 4 -28.98 -19.19 -52.52
N ARG A 5 -28.86 -18.50 -51.36
CA ARG A 5 -28.69 -18.99 -49.96
C ARG A 5 -27.51 -18.41 -49.13
N ALA A 6 -27.92 -17.78 -48.02
CA ALA A 6 -27.45 -17.88 -46.63
C ALA A 6 -25.98 -17.60 -46.22
N ARG A 7 -25.80 -16.53 -45.43
CA ARG A 7 -25.02 -16.41 -44.17
C ARG A 7 -25.70 -15.27 -43.37
N GLY A 8 -26.24 -15.41 -42.16
CA GLY A 8 -25.61 -15.89 -40.92
C GLY A 8 -25.26 -14.66 -40.05
N ASP A 9 -26.16 -14.32 -39.11
CA ASP A 9 -26.05 -13.35 -37.98
C ASP A 9 -24.75 -13.49 -37.15
N PRO A 10 -24.43 -12.68 -36.10
CA PRO A 10 -24.92 -11.36 -35.67
C PRO A 10 -23.77 -10.44 -35.14
N GLU A 11 -23.67 -9.18 -35.55
CA GLU A 11 -22.72 -8.24 -34.91
C GLU A 11 -23.31 -7.64 -33.60
N SER A 12 -23.87 -8.51 -32.76
CA SER A 12 -24.49 -8.22 -31.46
C SER A 12 -23.58 -8.61 -30.28
N ARG A 13 -22.27 -8.38 -30.39
CA ARG A 13 -21.39 -8.34 -29.21
C ARG A 13 -20.46 -7.15 -29.34
N ARG A 14 -21.00 -5.95 -29.04
CA ARG A 14 -20.15 -4.93 -28.43
C ARG A 14 -19.77 -5.51 -27.07
N GLU A 15 -18.61 -6.15 -27.01
CA GLU A 15 -17.94 -6.46 -25.77
C GLU A 15 -17.97 -5.18 -24.92
N PRO A 16 -18.50 -5.20 -23.68
CA PRO A 16 -18.38 -4.04 -22.81
C PRO A 16 -16.88 -3.77 -22.68
N SER A 17 -16.45 -2.59 -23.15
CA SER A 17 -15.10 -2.09 -22.95
C SER A 17 -14.77 -2.31 -21.48
N THR A 18 -13.85 -3.24 -21.24
CA THR A 18 -13.37 -3.62 -19.93
C THR A 18 -13.23 -2.37 -19.09
N LEU A 19 -14.00 -2.34 -17.99
CA LEU A 19 -13.81 -1.41 -16.90
C LEU A 19 -12.31 -1.19 -16.74
N GLN A 20 -11.92 0.07 -16.79
CA GLN A 20 -10.56 0.52 -16.66
C GLN A 20 -9.96 -0.08 -15.39
N ASP A 21 -9.15 -1.13 -15.55
CA ASP A 21 -8.15 -1.57 -14.56
C ASP A 21 -6.99 -0.55 -14.50
N ASP A 22 -7.28 0.75 -14.66
CA ASP A 22 -6.33 1.85 -14.56
C ASP A 22 -5.97 2.11 -13.08
N ASP A 23 -6.77 1.62 -12.13
CA ASP A 23 -6.49 1.69 -10.69
C ASP A 23 -5.37 0.75 -10.24
N ALA A 24 -5.03 -0.29 -11.01
CA ALA A 24 -4.11 -1.35 -10.58
C ALA A 24 -2.64 -1.13 -10.95
N ARG A 25 -2.29 -0.11 -11.75
CA ARG A 25 -0.91 0.11 -12.24
C ARG A 25 -0.33 1.50 -12.02
N SER A 26 -0.92 2.29 -11.13
CA SER A 26 -0.32 3.55 -10.68
C SER A 26 -0.44 3.72 -9.16
N ASP A 27 -0.17 2.68 -8.37
CA ASP A 27 0.51 2.93 -7.10
C ASP A 27 1.96 3.28 -7.46
N SER A 28 2.17 4.53 -7.88
CA SER A 28 3.52 5.07 -8.00
C SER A 28 4.19 4.76 -6.66
N MET A 29 5.15 3.84 -6.62
CA MET A 29 5.77 3.32 -5.38
C MET A 29 6.28 4.46 -4.50
N HIS A 30 5.39 5.04 -3.71
CA HIS A 30 5.65 6.26 -2.99
C HIS A 30 6.28 5.87 -1.68
N THR A 31 7.61 5.95 -1.64
CA THR A 31 8.35 5.62 -0.44
C THR A 31 8.27 6.78 0.55
N ARG A 32 7.79 6.50 1.75
CA ARG A 32 7.76 7.46 2.87
C ARG A 32 8.59 6.94 4.04
N GLY A 33 9.47 7.81 4.54
CA GLY A 33 10.13 7.60 5.83
C GLY A 33 9.30 8.21 6.97
N VAL A 34 9.17 7.47 8.07
CA VAL A 34 8.49 7.91 9.29
C VAL A 34 9.47 7.79 10.46
N LEU A 35 9.85 8.93 11.04
CA LEU A 35 10.68 8.95 12.25
C LEU A 35 9.80 8.66 13.47
N LEU A 36 9.99 7.50 14.07
CA LEU A 36 9.21 7.06 15.23
C LEU A 36 9.89 7.49 16.54
N GLY A 37 11.22 7.48 16.57
CA GLY A 37 12.00 8.01 17.68
C GLY A 37 13.40 8.43 17.25
N THR A 38 13.88 9.51 17.85
CA THR A 38 15.16 10.16 17.54
C THR A 38 16.03 10.31 18.78
N GLY A 39 15.68 9.62 19.88
CA GLY A 39 16.48 9.58 21.09
C GLY A 39 17.84 8.93 20.84
N THR A 40 18.77 9.19 21.75
CA THR A 40 20.14 8.65 21.73
C THR A 40 20.26 7.53 22.77
N PRO A 41 21.41 6.85 22.90
CA PRO A 41 21.59 5.80 23.90
C PRO A 41 21.44 6.27 25.37
N ASN A 42 21.47 7.58 25.62
CA ASN A 42 21.22 8.10 26.97
C ASN A 42 19.74 7.91 27.35
N ALA A 43 19.49 7.34 28.53
CA ALA A 43 18.14 6.99 28.98
C ALA A 43 17.37 8.23 29.47
N GLU A 44 16.73 8.93 28.54
CA GLU A 44 15.84 10.07 28.81
C GLU A 44 14.36 9.60 28.79
N PRO A 45 13.64 9.61 29.93
CA PRO A 45 12.28 9.07 30.02
C PRO A 45 11.29 9.62 28.99
N ASP A 46 11.41 10.91 28.66
CA ASP A 46 10.47 11.60 27.76
C ASP A 46 10.83 11.46 26.27
N ARG A 47 11.98 10.85 25.95
CA ARG A 47 12.40 10.60 24.57
C ARG A 47 12.25 9.13 24.19
N ALA A 48 11.58 8.90 23.07
CA ALA A 48 11.63 7.59 22.44
C ALA A 48 13.03 7.35 21.86
N GLY A 49 13.55 6.13 22.04
CA GLY A 49 14.84 5.72 21.49
C GLY A 49 14.83 5.67 19.96
N PRO A 50 15.96 5.35 19.32
CA PRO A 50 16.06 5.33 17.86
C PRO A 50 15.09 4.31 17.25
N ALA A 51 14.25 4.78 16.34
CA ALA A 51 13.36 3.94 15.53
C ALA A 51 12.82 4.72 14.33
N ALA A 52 12.76 4.06 13.17
CA ALA A 52 12.16 4.59 11.96
C ALA A 52 11.34 3.51 11.25
N ALA A 53 10.30 3.91 10.52
CA ALA A 53 9.62 3.04 9.57
C ALA A 53 9.82 3.54 8.15
N VAL A 54 9.99 2.60 7.23
CA VAL A 54 9.97 2.85 5.79
C VAL A 54 8.70 2.22 5.24
N VAL A 55 7.84 3.04 4.64
CA VAL A 55 6.62 2.58 3.96
C VAL A 55 6.88 2.65 2.46
N SER A 56 6.66 1.55 1.75
CA SER A 56 6.80 1.44 0.29
C SER A 56 5.56 0.75 -0.26
N GLY A 57 4.65 1.54 -0.86
CA GLY A 57 3.30 1.09 -1.20
C GLY A 57 2.55 0.64 0.05
N SER A 58 1.99 -0.57 0.04
CA SER A 58 1.27 -1.15 1.19
C SER A 58 2.15 -1.78 2.27
N ARG A 59 3.47 -1.84 2.07
CA ARG A 59 4.39 -2.56 2.97
C ARG A 59 5.15 -1.61 3.86
N SER A 60 5.19 -1.90 5.15
CA SER A 60 6.00 -1.18 6.14
C SER A 60 7.16 -2.03 6.65
N TYR A 61 8.33 -1.42 6.78
CA TYR A 61 9.54 -2.01 7.34
C TYR A 61 9.95 -1.19 8.57
N LEU A 62 10.11 -1.84 9.71
CA LEU A 62 10.58 -1.19 10.94
C LEU A 62 12.11 -1.33 11.03
N VAL A 63 12.79 -0.21 11.24
CA VAL A 63 14.25 -0.10 11.40
C VAL A 63 14.53 0.40 12.82
N ASP A 64 15.39 -0.33 13.53
CA ASP A 64 15.66 -0.20 14.96
C ASP A 64 14.42 -0.37 15.88
N PHE A 65 14.69 -0.71 17.14
CA PHE A 65 13.65 -1.04 18.13
C PHE A 65 13.92 -0.36 19.47
N GLY A 66 14.23 0.93 19.43
CA GLY A 66 14.47 1.73 20.62
C GLY A 66 13.26 1.78 21.56
N PRO A 67 13.47 2.09 22.87
CA PRO A 67 12.39 2.20 23.83
C PRO A 67 11.25 3.10 23.37
N GLY A 68 10.01 2.60 23.50
CA GLY A 68 8.80 3.34 23.13
C GLY A 68 8.40 3.25 21.64
N VAL A 69 9.12 2.49 20.81
CA VAL A 69 8.83 2.34 19.37
C VAL A 69 7.38 1.95 19.07
N VAL A 70 6.82 0.98 19.81
CA VAL A 70 5.42 0.53 19.61
C VAL A 70 4.43 1.66 19.91
N ARG A 71 4.66 2.42 20.99
CA ARG A 71 3.79 3.58 21.33
C ARG A 71 3.86 4.64 20.25
N ARG A 72 5.05 4.87 19.68
CA ARG A 72 5.26 5.84 18.61
C ARG A 72 4.67 5.39 17.28
N ALA A 73 4.75 4.11 16.95
CA ALA A 73 4.08 3.51 15.79
C ALA A 73 2.55 3.67 15.90
N MET A 74 1.98 3.40 17.08
CA MET A 74 0.55 3.65 17.33
C MET A 74 0.19 5.13 17.21
N GLY A 75 1.03 6.04 17.71
CA GLY A 75 0.84 7.48 17.53
C GLY A 75 0.91 7.91 16.05
N ALA A 76 1.78 7.30 15.25
CA ALA A 76 1.85 7.52 13.81
C ALA A 76 0.61 6.98 13.07
N LEU A 77 0.11 5.80 13.49
CA LEU A 77 -1.15 5.24 12.99
C LEU A 77 -2.32 6.18 13.26
N GLN A 78 -2.43 6.71 14.49
CA GLN A 78 -3.44 7.71 14.85
C GLN A 78 -3.32 9.01 14.05
N ARG A 79 -2.14 9.31 13.50
CA ARG A 79 -1.87 10.45 12.61
C ARG A 79 -2.03 10.13 11.12
N GLY A 80 -2.49 8.92 10.78
CA GLY A 80 -2.83 8.54 9.41
C GLY A 80 -1.80 7.67 8.68
N VAL A 81 -0.74 7.18 9.35
CA VAL A 81 0.19 6.20 8.74
C VAL A 81 -0.40 4.79 8.89
N LEU A 82 -1.39 4.47 8.06
CA LEU A 82 -2.21 3.26 8.17
C LEU A 82 -1.44 1.96 7.88
N GLU A 83 -0.38 2.06 7.09
CA GLU A 83 0.44 0.93 6.65
C GLU A 83 1.18 0.27 7.82
N LEU A 84 1.40 0.98 8.94
CA LEU A 84 2.00 0.42 10.16
C LEU A 84 1.12 -0.60 10.88
N ALA A 85 -0.18 -0.67 10.55
CA ALA A 85 -1.10 -1.65 11.08
C ALA A 85 -1.40 -2.78 10.09
N ARG A 86 -0.95 -2.66 8.84
CA ARG A 86 -1.22 -3.68 7.81
C ARG A 86 -0.27 -4.84 7.97
N PHE A 87 -0.82 -5.98 8.35
CA PHE A 87 -0.20 -7.28 8.15
C PHE A 87 -0.84 -7.89 6.91
N GLU A 88 -0.06 -8.06 5.83
CA GLU A 88 -0.50 -8.90 4.72
C GLU A 88 -0.43 -10.36 5.21
N GLU A 89 -1.58 -11.03 5.27
CA GLU A 89 -1.67 -12.46 5.56
C GLU A 89 -1.04 -13.26 4.42
N ARG A 90 0.27 -13.48 4.49
CA ARG A 90 0.95 -14.47 3.66
C ARG A 90 2.16 -14.99 4.43
N PHE A 91 1.95 -16.12 5.09
CA PHE A 91 3.00 -17.02 5.53
C PHE A 91 3.01 -18.23 4.61
#